data_AF-A0A534KDE3-F1
#
_entry.id   AF-A0A534KDE3-F1
#
_cell.length_a   1.000
_cell.length_b   1.000
_cell.length_c   1.000
_cell.angle_alpha   90.00
_cell.angle_beta   90.00
_cell.angle_gamma   90.00
#
_symmetry.space_group_name_H-M   'P 1'
#
loop_
_entity.id
_entity.type
_entity.pdbx_description
1 polymer ?
#
loop_
_entity_poly.entity_id
_entity_poly.type
_entity_poly.pdbx_seq_one_letter_code
_entity_poly.pdbx_strand_id
1 'polypeptide(L)' 'RYGKAVTVVRGLESKPDEAEKLARDLKKGLATGGSGKGGVIVLQGDHRKDVVRLLQSRGYNVR' A
#
# COMPACT_ATOMS: atom_id res chain seq x y z
N ARG A 1 -9.38 -10.93 20.93
CA ARG A 1 -8.80 -11.46 19.67
C ARG A 1 -8.85 -10.33 18.65
N TYR A 2 -7.81 -9.48 18.61
CA TYR A 2 -7.90 -8.14 18.03
C TYR A 2 -7.81 -8.17 16.50
N GLY A 3 -8.97 -8.31 15.84
CA GLY A 3 -9.14 -8.20 14.39
C GLY A 3 -8.92 -6.77 13.89
N LYS A 4 -7.68 -6.27 13.98
CA LYS A 4 -7.30 -5.02 13.32
C LYS A 4 -7.34 -5.26 11.82
N ALA A 5 -8.17 -4.49 11.12
CA ALA A 5 -8.20 -4.50 9.66
C ALA A 5 -6.80 -4.19 9.12
N VAL A 6 -6.45 -4.82 8.01
CA VAL A 6 -5.23 -4.55 7.27
C VAL A 6 -5.57 -4.38 5.80
N THR A 7 -4.90 -3.45 5.14
CA THR A 7 -5.03 -3.22 3.71
C THR A 7 -3.84 -3.87 3.02
N VAL A 8 -4.11 -4.74 2.05
CA VAL A 8 -3.07 -5.45 1.31
C VAL A 8 -3.13 -5.02 -0.16
N VAL A 9 -2.01 -4.52 -0.67
CA VAL A 9 -1.83 -4.15 -2.08
C VAL A 9 -0.93 -5.18 -2.73
N ARG A 10 -1.35 -5.73 -3.87
CA ARG A 10 -0.63 -6.75 -4.64
C ARG A 10 -0.70 -6.40 -6.12
N GLY A 11 0.05 -7.11 -6.95
CA GLY A 11 0.06 -6.87 -8.40
C GLY A 11 0.93 -5.68 -8.80
N LEU A 12 1.87 -5.28 -7.94
CA LEU A 12 2.95 -4.39 -8.35
C LEU A 12 3.87 -5.19 -9.27
N GLU A 13 3.64 -5.10 -10.58
CA GLU A 13 4.53 -5.65 -11.62
C GLU A 13 5.92 -4.98 -11.59
N SER A 14 6.02 -3.86 -10.88
CA SER A 14 7.24 -3.13 -10.64
C SER A 14 8.21 -3.94 -9.77
N LYS A 15 9.49 -3.88 -10.15
CA LYS A 15 10.68 -4.43 -9.47
C LYS A 15 10.56 -4.49 -7.94
N PRO A 16 11.16 -5.49 -7.27
CA PRO A 16 11.06 -5.68 -5.82
C PRO A 16 11.33 -4.42 -4.98
N ASP A 17 12.18 -3.51 -5.46
CA ASP A 17 12.49 -2.22 -4.82
C ASP A 17 11.35 -1.20 -4.83
N GLU A 18 10.45 -1.26 -5.82
CA GLU A 18 9.34 -0.30 -5.96
C GLU A 18 8.25 -0.54 -4.90
N ALA A 19 8.05 -1.79 -4.48
CA ALA A 19 7.10 -2.10 -3.40
C ALA A 19 7.50 -1.43 -2.08
N GLU A 20 8.80 -1.37 -1.77
CA GLU A 20 9.27 -0.70 -0.54
C GLU A 20 9.10 0.82 -0.63
N LYS A 21 9.44 1.43 -1.77
CA LYS A 21 9.25 2.87 -2.00
C LYS A 21 7.77 3.26 -1.89
N LEU A 22 6.91 2.54 -2.59
CA LEU A 22 5.48 2.79 -2.58
C LEU A 22 4.89 2.57 -1.18
N ALA A 23 5.36 1.56 -0.45
CA ALA A 23 4.97 1.35 0.95
C ALA A 23 5.39 2.52 1.84
N ARG A 24 6.60 3.07 1.69
CA ARG A 24 7.05 4.26 2.45
C ARG A 24 6.15 5.46 2.17
N ASP A 25 5.77 5.65 0.91
CA ASP A 25 4.92 6.76 0.50
C ASP A 25 3.48 6.64 0.98
N LEU A 26 2.89 5.46 0.88
CA LEU A 26 1.56 5.18 1.42
C LEU A 26 1.52 5.35 2.93
N LYS A 27 2.55 4.89 3.65
CA LYS A 27 2.66 5.11 5.10
C LYS A 27 2.72 6.58 5.49
N LYS A 28 3.51 7.39 4.76
CA LYS A 28 3.58 8.83 4.98
C LYS A 28 2.24 9.52 4.69
N GLY A 29 1.58 9.14 3.60
CA GLY A 29 0.30 9.74 3.21
C GLY A 29 -0.88 9.36 4.12
N LEU A 30 -0.84 8.16 4.71
CA LEU A 30 -1.94 7.61 5.52
C LEU A 30 -1.67 7.62 7.03
N ALA A 31 -0.50 8.13 7.44
CA ALA A 31 -0.02 8.13 8.83
C ALA A 31 -0.18 6.76 9.52
N THR A 32 0.08 5.68 8.78
CA THR A 32 -0.13 4.30 9.25
C THR A 32 1.15 3.46 9.21
N GLY A 33 1.17 2.39 10.01
CA GLY A 33 2.22 1.37 9.97
C GLY A 33 2.05 0.43 8.78
N GLY A 34 3.16 -0.17 8.33
CA GLY A 34 3.13 -1.10 7.21
C GLY A 34 4.50 -1.45 6.63
N SER A 35 4.52 -2.38 5.69
CA SER A 35 5.72 -2.90 5.04
C SER A 35 5.44 -3.28 3.59
N GLY A 36 6.45 -3.12 2.73
CA GLY A 36 6.43 -3.57 1.34
C GLY A 36 7.55 -4.58 1.12
N LYS A 37 7.25 -5.77 0.60
CA LYS A 37 8.24 -6.79 0.27
C LYS A 37 7.72 -7.71 -0.85
N GLY A 38 8.58 -8.01 -1.83
CA GLY A 38 8.27 -8.98 -2.88
C GLY A 38 7.03 -8.61 -3.72
N GLY A 39 6.87 -7.32 -4.06
CA GLY A 39 5.72 -6.85 -4.85
C GLY A 39 4.40 -6.76 -4.08
N VAL A 40 4.43 -6.96 -2.76
CA VAL A 40 3.26 -6.88 -1.87
C VAL A 40 3.48 -5.79 -0.83
N ILE A 41 2.45 -4.98 -0.59
CA ILE A 41 2.43 -3.97 0.47
C ILE A 41 1.32 -4.30 1.45
N VAL A 42 1.63 -4.21 2.74
CA VAL A 42 0.69 -4.40 3.84
C VAL A 42 0.66 -3.14 4.67
N LEU A 43 -0.54 -2.60 4.91
CA LEU A 43 -0.79 -1.42 5.72
C LEU A 43 -1.76 -1.79 6.85
N GLN A 44 -1.54 -1.21 8.03
CA GLN A 44 -2.44 -1.37 9.16
C GLN A 44 -3.67 -0.45 8.98
N GLY A 45 -4.86 -0.94 9.30
CA GLY A 45 -6.12 -0.23 9.11
C GLY A 45 -6.82 -0.55 7.78
N ASP A 46 -8.08 -0.12 7.66
CA ASP A 46 -8.82 -0.12 6.40
C ASP A 46 -8.63 1.21 5.70
N HIS A 47 -7.66 1.25 4.79
CA HIS A 47 -7.30 2.41 3.98
C HIS A 47 -7.50 2.13 2.49
N ARG A 48 -8.33 1.14 2.12
CA ARG A 48 -8.50 0.73 0.72
C ARG A 48 -8.83 1.90 -0.21
N LYS A 49 -9.74 2.77 0.20
CA LYS A 49 -10.17 3.95 -0.58
C LYS A 49 -9.03 4.95 -0.76
N ASP A 50 -8.33 5.28 0.32
CA ASP A 50 -7.25 6.27 0.28
C ASP A 50 -6.04 5.75 -0.50
N VAL A 51 -5.71 4.46 -0.35
CA VAL A 51 -4.68 3.76 -1.12
C VAL A 51 -4.99 3.83 -2.61
N VAL A 52 -6.22 3.47 -3.02
CA VAL A 52 -6.65 3.57 -4.43
C VAL A 52 -6.47 4.99 -4.95
N ARG A 53 -6.92 5.99 -4.20
CA ARG A 53 -6.82 7.41 -4.59
C ARG A 53 -5.37 7.87 -4.74
N LEU A 54 -4.49 7.53 -3.79
CA LEU A 54 -3.06 7.85 -3.82
C LEU A 54 -2.32 7.17 -4.97
N LEU A 55 -2.66 5.92 -5.26
CA LEU A 55 -2.06 5.18 -6.37
C LEU A 55 -2.53 5.74 -7.71
N GLN A 56 -3.83 6.02 -7.86
CA GLN A 56 -4.39 6.67 -9.06
C GLN A 56 -3.78 8.06 -9.28
N SER A 57 -3.62 8.88 -8.24
CA SER A 57 -2.99 10.21 -8.36
C SER A 57 -1.52 10.13 -8.77
N ARG A 58 -0.88 8.98 -8.61
CA ARG A 58 0.50 8.69 -9.02
C ARG A 58 0.60 8.02 -10.39
N GLY A 59 -0.52 7.83 -11.08
CA GLY A 59 -0.57 7.21 -12.41
C GLY A 59 -0.60 5.68 -12.40
N TYR A 60 -0.78 5.04 -11.25
CA TYR A 60 -0.96 3.59 -11.18
C TYR A 60 -2.39 3.21 -11.56
N ASN A 61 -2.53 2.15 -12.35
CA ASN A 61 -3.82 1.57 -12.66
C ASN A 61 -4.24 0.62 -11.52
N VAL A 62 -5.21 1.03 -10.72
CA VAL A 62 -5.76 0.25 -9.60
C VAL A 62 -7.18 -0.18 -9.93
N ARG A 63 -7.48 -1.46 -9.75
CA ARG A 63 -8.79 -2.08 -9.98
C ARG A 63 -9.30 -2.76 -8.72
#